data_AF-A0A8C1JF75-F1
#
_entry.id   AF-A0A8C1JF75-F1
#
_cell.length_a   1.000
_cell.length_b   1.000
_cell.length_c   1.000
_cell.angle_alpha   90.00
_cell.angle_beta   90.00
_cell.angle_gamma   90.00
#
_symmetry.space_group_name_H-M   'P 1'
#
loop_
_entity.id
_entity.type
_entity.pdbx_description
1 polymer ?
#
loop_
_entity_poly.entity_id
_entity_poly.type
_entity_poly.pdbx_seq_one_letter_code
_entity_poly.pdbx_strand_id
1 'polypeptide(L)'
;MSSLGTLAFDEYGRPFIIIKDQDKKSRLTGLAALKSHIMAAKAVANTLKTSLGPNGLDKMMVDKDGEVTVTNDGATILSMMDVDHQIAKLMVELSKSQDDEIGDGTTGVVVLAGALLEQAEQLLDKGIHPIRITDGYDQAAKIAIEQLDKIGDSFPVDPNNTEPLIQTAMTTLGSKVINRCHRQMAEIAVNAILTVADMERKDVDFELIKVEGKVGGKLEDTQLIKGVIVDKEFSHPQMPKVLKDAKIAILTCPFEPPKPKTKHKLDVTSVEDYKALQKYEKEKFEEMIRQVKENGANLAICQWGFDDEANHLLLQNELPAIRWVGGPEIELIAIATGGRIVPRFCELTPEKLGTAGLVKEICFGTTKDRMLVIEECKNSRAVTIFIRGGNKMIIEEAKRALHDAVCVIRNLVKDNRIVYGGGASEISCALAVNQAADKCPSLEQYAMRAFADALEVIPMALAENSGLNPIQTMAEVRAQQLKENNPALGIDCLHLSTNDMKQQHVIETLIGKKQQISLATQVFTCTCSTS
;
A
#
# COMPACT_ATOMS: atom_id res chain seq x y z
N MET A 1 -7.11 45.89 -11.09
CA MET A 1 -6.60 47.06 -10.34
C MET A 1 -5.13 46.82 -10.08
N SER A 2 -4.29 47.79 -10.43
CA SER A 2 -2.83 47.73 -10.35
C SER A 2 -2.35 47.58 -8.90
N SER A 3 -1.63 46.49 -8.60
CA SER A 3 -0.90 46.34 -7.34
C SER A 3 0.08 47.50 -7.20
N LEU A 4 -0.21 48.44 -6.29
CA LEU A 4 0.67 49.57 -5.98
C LEU A 4 1.96 49.04 -5.33
N GLY A 5 2.97 48.76 -6.15
CA GLY A 5 4.32 48.50 -5.67
C GLY A 5 4.90 49.75 -5.01
N THR A 6 5.47 49.60 -3.81
CA THR A 6 6.20 50.70 -3.16
C THR A 6 7.62 50.73 -3.70
N LEU A 7 8.07 51.87 -4.22
CA LEU A 7 9.43 52.05 -4.73
C LEU A 7 10.37 52.26 -3.54
N ALA A 8 11.35 51.39 -3.36
CA ALA A 8 12.36 51.48 -2.31
C ALA A 8 13.75 51.57 -2.93
N PHE A 9 14.71 52.13 -2.20
CA PHE A 9 16.08 52.32 -2.67
C PHE A 9 17.04 51.56 -1.74
N ASP A 10 18.04 50.90 -2.32
CA ASP A 10 19.12 50.24 -1.59
C ASP A 10 20.13 51.27 -1.04
N GLU A 11 21.07 50.86 -0.18
CA GLU A 11 22.12 51.73 0.39
C GLU A 11 22.97 52.43 -0.68
N TYR A 12 22.98 51.90 -1.91
CA TYR A 12 23.65 52.46 -3.09
C TYR A 12 22.71 53.28 -4.02
N GLY A 13 21.50 53.62 -3.58
CA GLY A 13 20.55 54.47 -4.33
C GLY A 13 19.89 53.78 -5.54
N ARG A 14 19.98 52.45 -5.65
CA ARG A 14 19.35 51.70 -6.74
C ARG A 14 17.87 51.46 -6.43
N PRO A 15 16.93 51.84 -7.32
CA PRO A 15 15.51 51.61 -7.10
C PRO A 15 15.15 50.14 -7.31
N PHE A 16 14.40 49.56 -6.38
CA PHE A 16 13.71 48.27 -6.54
C PHE A 16 12.24 48.41 -6.11
N ILE A 17 11.36 47.65 -6.76
CA ILE A 17 9.92 47.73 -6.53
C ILE A 17 9.52 46.63 -5.56
N ILE A 18 9.01 47.01 -4.39
CA ILE A 18 8.41 46.07 -3.44
C ILE A 18 6.95 45.90 -3.84
N ILE A 19 6.64 44.82 -4.54
CA ILE A 19 5.26 44.42 -4.82
C ILE A 19 4.70 43.76 -3.55
N LYS A 20 3.86 44.49 -2.81
CA LYS A 20 3.05 43.88 -1.76
C LYS A 20 1.86 43.18 -2.42
N ASP A 21 1.92 41.85 -2.58
CA ASP A 21 0.77 41.00 -2.94
C ASP A 21 -0.28 40.94 -1.79
N GLN A 22 -0.51 42.06 -1.06
CA GLN A 22 -1.45 42.14 0.05
C GLN A 22 -2.89 41.91 -0.42
N ASP A 23 -3.25 42.41 -1.61
CA ASP A 23 -4.60 42.24 -2.18
C ASP A 23 -4.95 40.78 -2.54
N LYS A 24 -3.94 39.91 -2.74
CA LYS A 24 -4.15 38.48 -3.01
C LYS A 24 -4.17 37.62 -1.74
N LYS A 25 -3.83 38.17 -0.57
CA LYS A 25 -3.70 37.43 0.68
C LYS A 25 -4.89 37.72 1.59
N SER A 26 -5.86 36.81 1.64
CA SER A 26 -6.91 36.84 2.65
C SER A 26 -6.39 36.29 3.97
N ARG A 27 -6.68 36.99 5.08
CA ARG A 27 -6.35 36.52 6.44
C ARG A 27 -7.64 36.34 7.23
N LEU A 28 -7.99 35.08 7.49
CA LEU A 28 -8.97 34.72 8.51
C LEU A 28 -8.26 34.71 9.87
N THR A 29 -8.95 35.12 10.94
CA THR A 29 -8.35 35.21 12.29
C THR A 29 -9.23 34.53 13.32
N GLY A 30 -8.58 33.87 14.30
CA GLY A 30 -9.22 33.27 15.47
C GLY A 30 -10.29 32.23 15.11
N LEU A 31 -11.47 32.36 15.74
CA LEU A 31 -12.56 31.39 15.66
C LEU A 31 -13.07 31.16 14.23
N ALA A 32 -13.09 32.20 13.39
CA ALA A 32 -13.52 32.08 12.00
C ALA A 32 -12.57 31.21 11.16
N ALA A 33 -11.26 31.25 11.44
CA ALA A 33 -10.29 30.38 10.78
C ALA A 33 -10.51 28.91 11.21
N LEU A 34 -10.66 28.67 12.52
CA LEU A 34 -10.95 27.33 13.06
C LEU A 34 -12.23 26.73 12.47
N LYS A 35 -13.31 27.51 12.35
CA LYS A 35 -14.55 27.02 11.72
C LYS A 35 -14.36 26.67 10.25
N SER A 36 -13.61 27.48 9.49
CA SER A 36 -13.26 27.15 8.10
C SER A 36 -12.46 25.84 8.01
N HIS A 37 -11.53 25.63 8.95
CA HIS A 37 -10.71 24.43 9.04
C HIS A 37 -11.54 23.18 9.34
N ILE A 38 -12.44 23.26 10.32
CA ILE A 38 -13.35 22.18 10.70
C ILE A 38 -14.31 21.87 9.55
N MET A 39 -14.85 22.88 8.87
CA MET A 39 -15.75 22.69 7.73
C MET A 39 -15.07 21.91 6.58
N ALA A 40 -13.82 22.25 6.26
CA ALA A 40 -13.06 21.54 5.24
C ALA A 40 -12.80 20.07 5.63
N ALA A 41 -12.35 19.83 6.87
CA ALA A 41 -12.14 18.48 7.39
C ALA A 41 -13.43 17.64 7.39
N LYS A 42 -14.54 18.24 7.83
CA LYS A 42 -15.85 17.60 7.87
C LYS A 42 -16.35 17.23 6.48
N ALA A 43 -16.13 18.06 5.47
CA ALA A 43 -16.49 17.75 4.08
C ALA A 43 -15.75 16.50 3.57
N VAL A 44 -14.44 16.42 3.84
CA VAL A 44 -13.61 15.27 3.47
C VAL A 44 -14.07 14.00 4.22
N ALA A 45 -14.25 14.08 5.54
CA ALA A 45 -14.70 12.96 6.36
C ALA A 45 -16.09 12.43 5.95
N ASN A 46 -17.06 13.32 5.69
CA ASN A 46 -18.39 12.94 5.22
C ASN A 46 -18.36 12.26 3.86
N THR A 47 -17.40 12.63 3.00
CA THR A 47 -17.24 12.00 1.70
C THR A 47 -16.79 10.55 1.89
N LEU A 48 -15.83 10.28 2.79
CA LEU A 48 -15.33 8.92 3.07
C LEU A 48 -16.25 8.08 3.96
N LYS A 49 -17.11 8.68 4.77
CA LYS A 49 -18.01 7.98 5.71
C LYS A 49 -18.82 6.86 5.05
N THR A 50 -19.27 7.06 3.81
CA THR A 50 -20.06 6.08 3.04
C THR A 50 -19.27 4.89 2.51
N SER A 51 -17.94 4.92 2.62
CA SER A 51 -17.04 3.83 2.22
C SER A 51 -16.55 3.01 3.42
N LEU A 52 -17.02 3.30 4.64
CA LEU A 52 -16.59 2.57 5.83
C LEU A 52 -17.37 1.25 6.02
N GLY A 53 -16.65 0.17 6.28
CA GLY A 53 -17.23 -1.14 6.64
C GLY A 53 -17.47 -2.07 5.45
N PRO A 54 -17.98 -3.30 5.69
CA PRO A 54 -18.18 -4.29 4.64
C PRO A 54 -19.26 -3.91 3.62
N ASN A 55 -20.21 -3.07 4.02
CA ASN A 55 -21.24 -2.49 3.15
C ASN A 55 -20.87 -1.09 2.65
N GLY A 56 -19.62 -0.66 2.84
CA GLY A 56 -19.10 0.60 2.31
C GLY A 56 -19.07 0.56 0.78
N LEU A 57 -19.50 1.65 0.14
CA LEU A 57 -19.53 1.74 -1.31
C LEU A 57 -18.23 2.31 -1.87
N ASP A 58 -17.79 1.75 -2.99
CA ASP A 58 -16.63 2.24 -3.74
C ASP A 58 -16.92 3.62 -4.34
N LYS A 59 -15.88 4.43 -4.49
CA LYS A 59 -15.97 5.73 -5.14
C LYS A 59 -15.37 5.68 -6.52
N MET A 60 -16.10 6.24 -7.48
CA MET A 60 -15.64 6.44 -8.84
C MET A 60 -14.96 7.81 -8.92
N MET A 61 -13.65 7.79 -9.16
CA MET A 61 -12.81 8.96 -9.38
C MET A 61 -12.43 9.03 -10.85
N VAL A 62 -12.36 10.25 -11.40
CA VAL A 62 -11.91 10.50 -12.76
C VAL A 62 -10.73 11.45 -12.66
N ASP A 63 -9.59 11.02 -13.18
CA ASP A 63 -8.37 11.82 -13.18
C ASP A 63 -8.47 12.97 -14.21
N LYS A 64 -7.56 13.93 -14.13
CA LYS A 64 -7.43 15.05 -15.08
C LYS A 64 -7.19 14.57 -16.51
N ASP A 65 -6.56 13.40 -16.66
CA ASP A 65 -6.31 12.74 -17.94
C ASP A 65 -7.51 11.90 -18.45
N GLY A 66 -8.59 11.80 -17.65
CA GLY A 66 -9.79 11.03 -17.99
C GLY A 66 -9.70 9.53 -17.68
N GLU A 67 -8.64 9.05 -17.01
CA GLU A 67 -8.60 7.69 -16.49
C GLU A 67 -9.59 7.57 -15.32
N VAL A 68 -10.45 6.57 -15.40
CA VAL A 68 -11.41 6.25 -14.33
C VAL A 68 -10.72 5.32 -13.35
N THR A 69 -10.82 5.60 -12.05
CA THR A 69 -10.47 4.66 -10.97
C THR A 69 -11.70 4.45 -10.10
N VAL A 70 -11.99 3.19 -9.74
CA VAL A 70 -13.04 2.84 -8.79
C VAL A 70 -12.36 2.12 -7.65
N THR A 71 -12.51 2.64 -6.43
CA THR A 71 -11.82 2.09 -5.26
C THR A 71 -12.58 2.38 -3.97
N ASN A 72 -12.39 1.50 -2.98
CA ASN A 72 -12.88 1.71 -1.63
C ASN A 72 -11.83 2.36 -0.72
N ASP A 73 -10.54 2.26 -1.10
CA ASP A 73 -9.45 2.68 -0.22
C ASP A 73 -9.41 4.21 -0.03
N GLY A 74 -9.43 4.63 1.23
CA GLY A 74 -9.47 6.03 1.62
C GLY A 74 -8.22 6.80 1.24
N ALA A 75 -7.03 6.17 1.30
CA ALA A 75 -5.78 6.83 0.95
C ALA A 75 -5.71 7.10 -0.57
N THR A 76 -6.13 6.13 -1.37
CA THR A 76 -6.24 6.27 -2.82
C THR A 76 -7.27 7.32 -3.22
N ILE A 77 -8.47 7.30 -2.61
CA ILE A 77 -9.52 8.31 -2.88
C ILE A 77 -9.01 9.72 -2.62
N LEU A 78 -8.35 9.92 -1.47
CA LEU A 78 -7.87 11.23 -1.06
C LEU A 78 -6.67 11.72 -1.87
N SER A 79 -5.78 10.84 -2.29
CA SER A 79 -4.64 11.21 -3.13
C SER A 79 -5.05 11.60 -4.56
N MET A 80 -6.14 11.04 -5.07
CA MET A 80 -6.72 11.42 -6.37
C MET A 80 -7.61 12.67 -6.29
N MET A 81 -8.05 13.07 -5.10
CA MET A 81 -8.89 14.25 -4.92
C MET A 81 -8.04 15.52 -4.96
N ASP A 82 -8.38 16.44 -5.86
CA ASP A 82 -7.71 17.75 -5.93
C ASP A 82 -8.21 18.65 -4.80
N VAL A 83 -7.45 18.71 -3.69
CA VAL A 83 -7.81 19.46 -2.49
C VAL A 83 -7.02 20.76 -2.38
N ASP A 84 -7.73 21.90 -2.38
CA ASP A 84 -7.10 23.22 -2.25
C ASP A 84 -6.81 23.60 -0.78
N HIS A 85 -7.72 23.24 0.13
CA HIS A 85 -7.66 23.67 1.53
C HIS A 85 -6.55 22.93 2.30
N GLN A 86 -5.76 23.66 3.10
CA GLN A 86 -4.59 23.09 3.79
C GLN A 86 -4.93 21.96 4.76
N ILE A 87 -6.03 22.09 5.49
CA ILE A 87 -6.51 21.01 6.38
C ILE A 87 -6.97 19.78 5.60
N ALA A 88 -7.52 19.95 4.39
CA ALA A 88 -7.86 18.81 3.56
C ALA A 88 -6.59 18.10 3.08
N LYS A 89 -5.54 18.83 2.69
CA LYS A 89 -4.20 18.25 2.39
C LYS A 89 -3.63 17.48 3.57
N LEU A 90 -3.77 18.03 4.77
CA LEU A 90 -3.33 17.36 6.00
C LEU A 90 -4.13 16.07 6.26
N MET A 91 -5.43 16.00 5.91
CA MET A 91 -6.21 14.75 5.94
C MET A 91 -5.74 13.73 4.89
N VAL A 92 -5.27 14.17 3.72
CA VAL A 92 -4.66 13.28 2.71
C VAL A 92 -3.38 12.66 3.28
N GLU A 93 -2.50 13.48 3.87
CA GLU A 93 -1.25 13.02 4.47
C GLU A 93 -1.48 12.08 5.67
N LEU A 94 -2.52 12.35 6.48
CA LEU A 94 -2.97 11.48 7.56
C LEU A 94 -3.33 10.08 7.05
N SER A 95 -4.19 10.02 6.04
CA SER A 95 -4.65 8.77 5.45
C SER A 95 -3.49 7.98 4.85
N LYS A 96 -2.58 8.67 4.15
CA LYS A 96 -1.37 8.07 3.59
C LYS A 96 -0.42 7.53 4.67
N SER A 97 -0.25 8.26 5.77
CA SER A 97 0.60 7.80 6.88
C SER A 97 0.05 6.54 7.55
N GLN A 98 -1.28 6.39 7.62
CA GLN A 98 -1.92 5.17 8.10
C GLN A 98 -1.72 4.00 7.12
N ASP A 99 -1.78 4.26 5.82
CA ASP A 99 -1.53 3.28 4.76
C ASP A 99 -0.08 2.76 4.77
N ASP A 100 0.90 3.66 4.83
CA ASP A 100 2.32 3.31 4.83
C ASP A 100 2.75 2.50 6.07
N GLU A 101 2.18 2.79 7.25
CA GLU A 101 2.53 2.13 8.52
C GLU A 101 1.75 0.82 8.75
N ILE A 102 0.43 0.86 8.57
CA ILE A 102 -0.50 -0.23 8.95
C ILE A 102 -1.11 -0.90 7.72
N GLY A 103 -1.38 -0.14 6.65
CA GLY A 103 -2.04 -0.59 5.41
C GLY A 103 -3.56 -0.78 5.49
N ASP A 104 -4.17 -0.65 6.67
CA ASP A 104 -5.62 -0.72 6.83
C ASP A 104 -6.14 0.39 7.74
N GLY A 105 -7.43 0.72 7.59
CA GLY A 105 -8.10 1.78 8.33
C GLY A 105 -7.84 3.20 7.83
N THR A 106 -7.44 3.35 6.57
CA THR A 106 -7.25 4.63 5.88
C THR A 106 -8.52 5.48 5.88
N THR A 107 -9.69 4.86 5.72
CA THR A 107 -10.99 5.53 5.82
C THR A 107 -11.36 5.88 7.26
N GLY A 108 -11.16 4.93 8.19
CA GLY A 108 -11.52 5.07 9.60
C GLY A 108 -10.79 6.22 10.29
N VAL A 109 -9.49 6.38 10.05
CA VAL A 109 -8.67 7.45 10.66
C VAL A 109 -9.17 8.85 10.27
N VAL A 110 -9.59 9.05 9.02
CA VAL A 110 -10.08 10.33 8.52
C VAL A 110 -11.48 10.63 9.06
N VAL A 111 -12.35 9.61 9.13
CA VAL A 111 -13.69 9.75 9.73
C VAL A 111 -13.57 10.12 11.21
N LEU A 112 -12.66 9.48 11.96
CA LEU A 112 -12.40 9.79 13.36
C LEU A 112 -11.87 11.21 13.54
N ALA A 113 -10.88 11.61 12.74
CA ALA A 113 -10.32 12.97 12.81
C ALA A 113 -11.37 14.05 12.48
N GLY A 114 -12.23 13.80 11.49
CA GLY A 114 -13.36 14.67 11.17
C GLY A 114 -14.38 14.77 12.30
N ALA A 115 -14.71 13.66 12.95
CA ALA A 115 -15.61 13.62 14.09
C ALA A 115 -15.04 14.39 15.30
N LEU A 116 -13.75 14.24 15.60
CA LEU A 116 -13.08 14.97 16.68
C LEU A 116 -13.13 16.49 16.46
N LEU A 117 -12.91 16.94 15.22
CA LEU A 117 -13.00 18.35 14.82
C LEU A 117 -14.43 18.88 14.91
N GLU A 118 -15.43 18.10 14.51
CA GLU A 118 -16.84 18.47 14.64
C GLU A 118 -17.27 18.60 16.11
N GLN A 119 -16.87 17.66 16.97
CA GLN A 119 -17.16 17.76 18.41
C GLN A 119 -16.44 18.94 19.06
N ALA A 120 -15.23 19.26 18.60
CA ALA A 120 -14.50 20.43 19.07
C ALA A 120 -15.20 21.74 18.68
N GLU A 121 -15.85 21.83 17.52
CA GLU A 121 -16.63 23.02 17.13
C GLU A 121 -17.69 23.36 18.19
N GLN A 122 -18.39 22.35 18.71
CA GLN A 122 -19.40 22.54 19.74
C GLN A 122 -18.80 23.04 21.06
N LEU A 123 -17.58 22.64 21.39
CA LEU A 123 -16.86 23.11 22.57
C LEU A 123 -16.33 24.54 22.40
N LEU A 124 -15.90 24.89 21.19
CA LEU A 124 -15.49 26.25 20.84
C LEU A 124 -16.67 27.22 20.92
N ASP A 125 -17.85 26.81 20.47
CA ASP A 125 -19.08 27.61 20.57
C ASP A 125 -19.53 27.81 22.02
N LYS A 126 -19.21 26.88 22.92
CA LYS A 126 -19.38 27.02 24.37
C LYS A 126 -18.32 27.92 25.03
N GLY A 127 -17.34 28.41 24.27
CA GLY A 127 -16.29 29.31 24.75
C GLY A 127 -15.08 28.60 25.37
N ILE A 128 -14.90 27.29 25.15
CA ILE A 128 -13.71 26.57 25.63
C ILE A 128 -12.53 26.89 24.72
N HIS A 129 -11.38 27.19 25.32
CA HIS A 129 -10.16 27.54 24.58
C HIS A 129 -9.60 26.31 23.81
N PRO A 130 -9.22 26.42 22.52
CA PRO A 130 -8.74 25.31 21.70
C PRO A 130 -7.63 24.47 22.36
N ILE A 131 -6.60 25.12 22.92
CA ILE A 131 -5.48 24.45 23.59
C ILE A 131 -5.95 23.51 24.72
N ARG A 132 -6.98 23.90 25.49
CA ARG A 132 -7.51 23.04 26.56
C ARG A 132 -8.28 21.84 26.02
N ILE A 133 -8.88 21.98 24.84
CA ILE A 133 -9.53 20.86 24.15
C ILE A 133 -8.46 19.87 23.69
N THR A 134 -7.35 20.38 23.14
CA THR A 134 -6.19 19.57 22.76
C THR A 134 -5.63 18.78 23.94
N ASP A 135 -5.35 19.44 25.07
CA ASP A 135 -4.85 18.76 26.28
C ASP A 135 -5.81 17.66 26.77
N GLY A 136 -7.12 17.94 26.74
CA GLY A 136 -8.15 16.97 27.12
C GLY A 136 -8.27 15.79 26.15
N TYR A 137 -8.13 16.02 24.84
CA TYR A 137 -8.14 14.96 23.83
C TYR A 137 -6.89 14.08 23.93
N ASP A 138 -5.70 14.65 24.20
CA ASP A 138 -4.48 13.87 24.40
C ASP A 138 -4.57 12.95 25.62
N GLN A 139 -5.19 13.42 26.71
CA GLN A 139 -5.47 12.58 27.87
C GLN A 139 -6.49 11.49 27.55
N ALA A 140 -7.58 11.83 26.84
CA ALA A 140 -8.60 10.86 26.43
C ALA A 140 -8.01 9.77 25.52
N ALA A 141 -7.16 10.14 24.57
CA ALA A 141 -6.49 9.21 23.66
C ALA A 141 -5.58 8.23 24.41
N LYS A 142 -4.83 8.69 25.42
CA LYS A 142 -4.02 7.79 26.27
C LYS A 142 -4.88 6.76 26.99
N ILE A 143 -5.99 7.19 27.57
CA ILE A 143 -6.93 6.29 28.27
C ILE A 143 -7.56 5.29 27.31
N ALA A 144 -7.93 5.73 26.10
CA ALA A 144 -8.44 4.84 25.06
C ALA A 144 -7.39 3.79 24.63
N ILE A 145 -6.14 4.20 24.42
CA ILE A 145 -5.03 3.27 24.08
C ILE A 145 -4.77 2.27 25.21
N GLU A 146 -4.80 2.71 26.47
CA GLU A 146 -4.69 1.81 27.63
C GLU A 146 -5.87 0.84 27.72
N GLN A 147 -7.07 1.27 27.34
CA GLN A 147 -8.23 0.39 27.28
C GLN A 147 -8.10 -0.64 26.17
N LEU A 148 -7.60 -0.23 24.98
CA LEU A 148 -7.28 -1.15 23.89
C LEU A 148 -6.27 -2.23 24.33
N ASP A 149 -5.26 -1.87 25.13
CA ASP A 149 -4.32 -2.85 25.70
C ASP A 149 -4.98 -3.86 26.65
N LYS A 150 -6.04 -3.45 27.38
CA LYS A 150 -6.76 -4.33 28.31
C LYS A 150 -7.73 -5.28 27.62
N ILE A 151 -8.36 -4.84 26.52
CA ILE A 151 -9.32 -5.66 25.75
C ILE A 151 -8.63 -6.54 24.72
N GLY A 152 -7.35 -6.28 24.43
CA GLY A 152 -6.61 -7.01 23.41
C GLY A 152 -6.43 -8.48 23.77
N ASP A 153 -6.94 -9.36 22.91
CA ASP A 153 -6.68 -10.79 22.98
C ASP A 153 -5.35 -11.09 22.23
N SER A 154 -4.63 -12.13 22.65
CA SER A 154 -3.43 -12.57 21.93
C SER A 154 -3.70 -13.85 21.14
N PHE A 155 -3.42 -13.80 19.84
CA PHE A 155 -3.36 -14.98 18.99
C PHE A 155 -1.91 -15.24 18.60
N PRO A 156 -1.21 -16.18 19.26
CA PRO A 156 0.15 -16.49 18.89
C PRO A 156 0.18 -16.99 17.45
N VAL A 157 1.01 -16.36 16.62
CA VAL A 157 1.26 -16.80 15.24
C VAL A 157 1.98 -18.13 15.31
N ASP A 158 1.25 -19.23 15.09
CA ASP A 158 1.81 -20.57 14.95
C ASP A 158 1.88 -20.91 13.45
N PRO A 159 3.05 -21.28 12.90
CA PRO A 159 3.17 -21.75 11.52
C PRO A 159 2.25 -22.92 11.18
N ASN A 160 1.80 -23.70 12.18
CA ASN A 160 0.91 -24.84 12.00
C ASN A 160 -0.58 -24.46 12.05
N ASN A 161 -0.93 -23.31 12.62
CA ASN A 161 -2.31 -22.84 12.73
C ASN A 161 -2.46 -21.45 12.11
N THR A 162 -2.66 -21.44 10.79
CA THR A 162 -2.81 -20.23 9.98
C THR A 162 -4.25 -19.71 9.95
N GLU A 163 -5.23 -20.45 10.49
CA GLU A 163 -6.65 -20.08 10.41
C GLU A 163 -6.95 -18.70 11.02
N PRO A 164 -6.40 -18.29 12.19
CA PRO A 164 -6.64 -16.94 12.72
C PRO A 164 -6.09 -15.82 11.81
N LEU A 165 -4.95 -16.07 11.14
CA LEU A 165 -4.39 -15.12 10.17
C LEU A 165 -5.29 -15.01 8.94
N ILE A 166 -5.79 -16.16 8.46
CA ILE A 166 -6.73 -16.22 7.33
C ILE A 166 -8.01 -15.48 7.70
N GLN A 167 -8.57 -15.70 8.89
CA GLN A 167 -9.78 -15.01 9.35
C GLN A 167 -9.57 -13.49 9.41
N THR A 168 -8.44 -13.02 9.93
CA THR A 168 -8.13 -11.58 9.97
C THR A 168 -8.03 -11.01 8.56
N ALA A 169 -7.33 -11.68 7.65
CA ALA A 169 -7.24 -11.28 6.25
C ALA A 169 -8.60 -11.35 5.51
N MET A 170 -9.48 -12.26 5.91
CA MET A 170 -10.85 -12.31 5.40
C MET A 170 -11.65 -11.10 5.84
N THR A 171 -11.50 -10.64 7.10
CA THR A 171 -12.15 -9.41 7.57
C THR A 171 -11.73 -8.20 6.72
N THR A 172 -10.44 -8.04 6.43
CA THR A 172 -9.91 -6.90 5.65
C THR A 172 -10.31 -6.95 4.18
N LEU A 173 -10.43 -8.15 3.61
CA LEU A 173 -10.83 -8.35 2.21
C LEU A 173 -12.36 -8.31 2.02
N GLY A 174 -13.13 -8.51 3.11
CA GLY A 174 -14.59 -8.58 3.08
C GLY A 174 -15.28 -7.30 2.67
N SER A 175 -14.64 -6.13 2.88
CA SER A 175 -15.16 -4.81 2.50
C SER A 175 -14.82 -4.38 1.07
N LYS A 176 -14.18 -5.24 0.28
CA LYS A 176 -13.65 -4.88 -1.04
C LYS A 176 -14.29 -5.71 -2.16
N VAL A 177 -14.03 -5.31 -3.41
CA VAL A 177 -14.50 -5.98 -4.64
C VAL A 177 -14.20 -7.49 -4.67
N ILE A 178 -13.19 -7.93 -3.92
CA ILE A 178 -12.75 -9.32 -3.79
C ILE A 178 -13.66 -10.20 -2.91
N ASN A 179 -14.73 -9.66 -2.33
CA ASN A 179 -15.59 -10.41 -1.39
C ASN A 179 -16.09 -11.78 -1.94
N ARG A 180 -16.21 -11.98 -3.25
CA ARG A 180 -16.57 -13.32 -3.79
C ARG A 180 -15.50 -14.40 -3.62
N CYS A 181 -14.22 -14.01 -3.54
CA CYS A 181 -13.06 -14.92 -3.55
C CYS A 181 -12.11 -14.63 -2.39
N HIS A 182 -12.60 -13.97 -1.32
CA HIS A 182 -11.75 -13.47 -0.24
C HIS A 182 -10.99 -14.57 0.50
N ARG A 183 -11.53 -15.80 0.60
CA ARG A 183 -10.83 -16.91 1.28
C ARG A 183 -9.56 -17.34 0.54
N GLN A 184 -9.66 -17.55 -0.78
CA GLN A 184 -8.49 -17.91 -1.60
C GLN A 184 -7.42 -16.82 -1.54
N MET A 185 -7.83 -15.55 -1.61
CA MET A 185 -6.91 -14.42 -1.54
C MET A 185 -6.27 -14.26 -0.15
N ALA A 186 -7.03 -14.49 0.92
CA ALA A 186 -6.52 -14.52 2.28
C ALA A 186 -5.49 -15.63 2.47
N GLU A 187 -5.77 -16.85 2.00
CA GLU A 187 -4.83 -17.97 2.05
C GLU A 187 -3.55 -17.67 1.26
N ILE A 188 -3.66 -17.03 0.08
CA ILE A 188 -2.50 -16.61 -0.72
C ILE A 188 -1.67 -15.55 0.02
N ALA A 189 -2.30 -14.53 0.59
CA ALA A 189 -1.63 -13.47 1.33
C ALA A 189 -0.88 -14.02 2.56
N VAL A 190 -1.52 -14.90 3.33
CA VAL A 190 -0.91 -15.55 4.50
C VAL A 190 0.27 -16.42 4.08
N ASN A 191 0.12 -17.25 3.05
CA ASN A 191 1.21 -18.09 2.55
C ASN A 191 2.38 -17.27 2.00
N ALA A 192 2.10 -16.13 1.34
CA ALA A 192 3.13 -15.22 0.87
C ALA A 192 3.94 -14.66 2.05
N ILE A 193 3.27 -14.13 3.08
CA ILE A 193 3.94 -13.56 4.24
C ILE A 193 4.73 -14.61 5.03
N LEU A 194 4.16 -15.78 5.28
CA LEU A 194 4.87 -16.85 6.01
C LEU A 194 6.12 -17.35 5.27
N THR A 195 6.15 -17.23 3.94
CA THR A 195 7.33 -17.61 3.13
C THR A 195 8.46 -16.59 3.24
N VAL A 196 8.13 -15.30 3.43
CA VAL A 196 9.10 -14.18 3.47
C VAL A 196 9.52 -13.83 4.90
N ALA A 197 8.60 -14.00 5.85
CA ALA A 197 8.73 -13.56 7.23
C ALA A 197 9.92 -14.21 7.92
N ASP A 198 10.72 -13.36 8.57
CA ASP A 198 11.75 -13.81 9.49
C ASP A 198 11.15 -13.90 10.90
N MET A 199 10.91 -15.11 11.37
CA MET A 199 10.27 -15.35 12.67
C MET A 199 11.16 -14.96 13.85
N GLU A 200 12.49 -14.92 13.69
CA GLU A 200 13.40 -14.49 14.77
C GLU A 200 13.35 -12.97 14.93
N ARG A 201 13.36 -12.25 13.81
CA ARG A 201 13.29 -10.77 13.81
C ARG A 201 11.86 -10.23 13.93
N LYS A 202 10.84 -11.06 13.70
CA LYS A 202 9.42 -10.67 13.59
C LYS A 202 9.21 -9.51 12.62
N ASP A 203 9.91 -9.58 11.49
CA ASP A 203 9.89 -8.54 10.48
C ASP A 203 9.61 -9.13 9.10
N VAL A 204 8.92 -8.35 8.29
CA VAL A 204 8.52 -8.71 6.94
C VAL A 204 8.93 -7.57 6.03
N ASP A 205 9.77 -7.91 5.06
CA ASP A 205 10.22 -7.00 4.02
C ASP A 205 9.28 -7.09 2.82
N PHE A 206 8.63 -5.97 2.49
CA PHE A 206 7.71 -5.90 1.36
C PHE A 206 8.42 -5.91 0.00
N GLU A 207 9.69 -5.52 -0.07
CA GLU A 207 10.45 -5.53 -1.34
C GLU A 207 10.60 -6.94 -1.91
N LEU A 208 10.49 -7.95 -1.04
CA LEU A 208 10.54 -9.37 -1.41
C LEU A 208 9.20 -9.92 -1.92
N ILE A 209 8.11 -9.18 -1.77
CA ILE A 209 6.76 -9.56 -2.21
C ILE A 209 6.37 -8.70 -3.40
N LYS A 210 6.36 -9.29 -4.59
CA LYS A 210 5.86 -8.62 -5.80
C LYS A 210 4.39 -8.94 -6.00
N VAL A 211 3.55 -7.92 -6.18
CA VAL A 211 2.15 -8.11 -6.57
C VAL A 211 2.01 -7.72 -8.04
N GLU A 212 1.90 -8.70 -8.92
CA GLU A 212 1.79 -8.49 -10.37
C GLU A 212 0.39 -8.88 -10.83
N GLY A 213 -0.24 -8.08 -11.70
CA GLY A 213 -1.63 -8.31 -12.08
C GLY A 213 -1.87 -8.03 -13.55
N LYS A 214 -2.51 -8.99 -14.23
CA LYS A 214 -2.69 -8.96 -15.68
C LYS A 214 -4.08 -9.31 -16.15
N VAL A 215 -4.50 -8.54 -17.16
CA VAL A 215 -5.84 -8.60 -17.72
C VAL A 215 -6.11 -9.95 -18.39
N GLY A 216 -7.37 -10.36 -18.32
CA GLY A 216 -7.87 -11.64 -18.82
C GLY A 216 -7.99 -12.69 -17.71
N GLY A 217 -8.78 -13.73 -17.98
CA GLY A 217 -9.11 -14.75 -17.00
C GLY A 217 -10.14 -14.27 -15.97
N LYS A 218 -10.28 -15.04 -14.89
CA LYS A 218 -11.12 -14.71 -13.73
C LYS A 218 -10.25 -14.34 -12.53
N LEU A 219 -10.86 -13.69 -11.54
CA LEU A 219 -10.19 -13.42 -10.25
C LEU A 219 -9.78 -14.71 -9.52
N GLU A 220 -10.53 -15.78 -9.70
CA GLU A 220 -10.26 -17.13 -9.16
C GLU A 220 -8.96 -17.74 -9.69
N ASP A 221 -8.46 -17.28 -10.85
CA ASP A 221 -7.22 -17.77 -11.45
C ASP A 221 -5.95 -17.16 -10.79
N THR A 222 -6.13 -16.39 -9.72
CA THR A 222 -5.04 -15.77 -8.94
C THR A 222 -4.21 -16.86 -8.24
N GLN A 223 -2.89 -16.76 -8.34
CA GLN A 223 -1.96 -17.79 -7.85
C GLN A 223 -0.78 -17.17 -7.11
N LEU A 224 -0.29 -17.88 -6.10
CA LEU A 224 0.98 -17.58 -5.44
C LEU A 224 2.11 -18.30 -6.17
N ILE A 225 3.06 -17.54 -6.69
CA ILE A 225 4.26 -18.08 -7.34
C ILE A 225 5.43 -17.91 -6.39
N LYS A 226 6.05 -19.03 -6.00
CA LYS A 226 7.27 -19.08 -5.18
C LYS A 226 8.50 -18.78 -6.04
N GLY A 227 8.64 -17.51 -6.38
CA GLY A 227 9.70 -16.98 -7.23
C GLY A 227 9.29 -15.67 -7.86
N VAL A 228 9.79 -15.41 -9.08
CA VAL A 228 9.61 -14.12 -9.75
C VAL A 228 8.91 -14.29 -11.08
N ILE A 229 7.97 -13.38 -11.35
CA ILE A 229 7.31 -13.25 -12.65
C ILE A 229 7.83 -12.00 -13.34
N VAL A 230 8.15 -12.18 -14.62
CA VAL A 230 8.60 -11.11 -15.50
C VAL A 230 7.62 -11.01 -16.66
N ASP A 231 7.15 -9.80 -16.92
CA ASP A 231 6.27 -9.49 -18.05
C ASP A 231 7.08 -9.36 -19.35
N LYS A 232 7.79 -10.44 -19.69
CA LYS A 232 8.60 -10.58 -20.89
C LYS A 232 8.50 -12.00 -21.44
N GLU A 233 8.60 -12.07 -22.75
CA GLU A 233 8.72 -13.32 -23.51
C GLU A 233 10.19 -13.68 -23.67
N PHE A 234 10.45 -14.93 -24.09
CA PHE A 234 11.77 -15.26 -24.62
C PHE A 234 12.09 -14.41 -25.84
N SER A 235 13.36 -14.05 -26.01
CA SER A 235 13.75 -13.08 -27.02
C SER A 235 13.48 -13.56 -28.46
N HIS A 236 13.52 -14.88 -28.70
CA HIS A 236 13.18 -15.49 -29.99
C HIS A 236 12.08 -16.55 -29.88
N PRO A 237 11.06 -16.57 -30.77
CA PRO A 237 9.92 -17.51 -30.67
C PRO A 237 10.26 -19.00 -30.76
N GLN A 238 11.40 -19.34 -31.38
CA GLN A 238 11.90 -20.72 -31.51
C GLN A 238 12.69 -21.19 -30.28
N MET A 239 12.95 -20.32 -29.30
CA MET A 239 13.61 -20.72 -28.06
C MET A 239 12.74 -21.72 -27.28
N PRO A 240 13.37 -22.61 -26.49
CA PRO A 240 12.64 -23.54 -25.64
C PRO A 240 11.82 -22.75 -24.60
N LYS A 241 10.52 -23.05 -24.54
CA LYS A 241 9.58 -22.37 -23.64
C LYS A 241 9.66 -22.84 -22.19
N VAL A 242 10.30 -23.99 -21.96
CA VAL A 242 10.46 -24.58 -20.64
C VAL A 242 11.92 -25.01 -20.49
N LEU A 243 12.53 -24.56 -19.41
CA LEU A 243 13.90 -24.90 -19.02
C LEU A 243 13.85 -25.47 -17.61
N LYS A 244 14.45 -26.66 -17.44
CA LYS A 244 14.62 -27.32 -16.14
C LYS A 244 16.07 -27.14 -15.69
N ASP A 245 16.30 -27.05 -14.38
CA ASP A 245 17.61 -26.82 -13.76
C ASP A 245 18.35 -25.64 -14.42
N ALA A 246 17.70 -24.48 -14.38
CA ALA A 246 18.19 -23.27 -15.00
C ALA A 246 19.29 -22.61 -14.14
N LYS A 247 20.50 -22.53 -14.72
CA LYS A 247 21.56 -21.62 -14.27
C LYS A 247 21.42 -20.29 -14.99
N ILE A 248 21.15 -19.23 -14.24
CA ILE A 248 20.73 -17.94 -14.77
C ILE A 248 21.89 -16.95 -14.67
N ALA A 249 22.31 -16.40 -15.81
CA ALA A 249 23.22 -15.27 -15.86
C ALA A 249 22.41 -13.97 -15.79
N ILE A 250 22.60 -13.21 -14.71
CA ILE A 250 21.92 -11.94 -14.47
C ILE A 250 22.86 -10.82 -14.90
N LEU A 251 22.56 -10.17 -16.03
CA LEU A 251 23.46 -9.26 -16.73
C LEU A 251 22.86 -7.84 -16.80
N THR A 252 23.66 -6.84 -16.43
CA THR A 252 23.34 -5.43 -16.68
C THR A 252 24.07 -4.85 -17.89
N CYS A 253 24.98 -5.60 -18.51
CA CYS A 253 25.57 -5.24 -19.79
C CYS A 253 24.67 -5.66 -20.97
N PRO A 254 24.56 -4.83 -22.02
CA PRO A 254 23.90 -5.24 -23.26
C PRO A 254 24.76 -6.28 -24.01
N PHE A 255 24.10 -7.20 -24.73
CA PHE A 255 24.74 -7.96 -25.79
C PHE A 255 24.88 -7.05 -27.01
N GLU A 256 25.93 -6.25 -27.03
CA GLU A 256 26.29 -5.40 -28.17
C GLU A 256 27.82 -5.32 -28.32
N PRO A 257 28.33 -5.08 -29.54
CA PRO A 257 29.75 -4.81 -29.71
C PRO A 257 30.15 -3.61 -28.84
N PRO A 258 31.35 -3.62 -28.25
CA PRO A 258 31.77 -2.60 -27.30
C PRO A 258 31.81 -1.22 -27.98
N LYS A 259 30.82 -0.38 -27.66
CA LYS A 259 30.77 1.02 -28.08
C LYS A 259 31.38 1.89 -26.99
N PRO A 260 32.29 2.82 -27.33
CA PRO A 260 32.75 3.81 -26.36
C PRO A 260 31.57 4.68 -25.91
N LYS A 261 31.51 5.00 -24.62
CA LYS A 261 30.43 5.85 -24.06
C LYS A 261 30.47 7.30 -24.56
N THR A 262 31.58 7.72 -25.15
CA THR A 262 31.77 9.03 -25.78
C THR A 262 31.22 9.01 -27.21
N LYS A 263 30.77 10.17 -27.72
CA LYS A 263 30.37 10.31 -29.13
C LYS A 263 31.52 9.88 -30.04
N HIS A 264 31.38 8.72 -30.67
CA HIS A 264 32.34 8.18 -31.63
C HIS A 264 31.69 8.15 -33.01
N LYS A 265 32.40 8.66 -34.01
CA LYS A 265 32.06 8.49 -35.42
C LYS A 265 33.02 7.47 -36.00
N LEU A 266 32.48 6.40 -36.56
CA LEU A 266 33.27 5.35 -37.17
C LEU A 266 33.26 5.62 -38.67
N ASP A 267 34.35 6.21 -39.17
CA ASP A 267 34.48 6.58 -40.58
C ASP A 267 35.06 5.39 -41.35
N VAL A 268 34.22 4.72 -42.14
CA VAL A 268 34.62 3.56 -42.95
C VAL A 268 35.01 4.05 -44.35
N THR A 269 36.29 3.89 -44.72
CA THR A 269 36.84 4.47 -45.97
C THR A 269 36.80 3.48 -47.14
N SER A 270 37.01 2.17 -46.87
CA SER A 270 37.02 1.11 -47.87
C SER A 270 35.89 0.09 -47.67
N VAL A 271 35.50 -0.58 -48.76
CA VAL A 271 34.55 -1.72 -48.73
C VAL A 271 35.15 -2.91 -47.97
N GLU A 272 36.49 -3.05 -47.98
CA GLU A 272 37.19 -4.10 -47.24
C GLU A 272 37.11 -3.88 -45.73
N ASP A 273 37.25 -2.63 -45.27
CA ASP A 273 37.10 -2.25 -43.86
C ASP A 273 35.69 -2.53 -43.37
N TYR A 274 34.67 -2.28 -44.21
CA TYR A 274 33.29 -2.60 -43.86
C TYR A 274 33.07 -4.10 -43.65
N LYS A 275 33.65 -4.94 -44.52
CA LYS A 275 33.59 -6.40 -44.37
C LYS A 275 34.37 -6.88 -43.13
N ALA A 276 35.50 -6.25 -42.82
CA ALA A 276 36.27 -6.55 -41.63
C ALA A 276 35.51 -6.17 -40.35
N LEU A 277 34.84 -5.02 -40.34
CA LEU A 277 33.99 -4.58 -39.23
C LEU A 277 32.85 -5.58 -38.96
N GLN A 278 32.15 -6.01 -40.01
CA GLN A 278 31.06 -6.99 -39.88
C GLN A 278 31.55 -8.34 -39.30
N LYS A 279 32.74 -8.80 -39.72
CA LYS A 279 33.36 -9.99 -39.15
C LYS A 279 33.73 -9.79 -37.68
N TYR A 280 34.30 -8.63 -37.35
CA TYR A 280 34.68 -8.27 -35.99
C TYR A 280 33.46 -8.23 -35.05
N GLU A 281 32.36 -7.62 -35.47
CA GLU A 281 31.12 -7.59 -34.69
C GLU A 281 30.63 -9.01 -34.39
N LYS A 282 30.55 -9.86 -35.42
CA LYS A 282 30.14 -11.26 -35.25
C LYS A 282 31.06 -12.04 -34.32
N GLU A 283 32.38 -11.90 -34.47
CA GLU A 283 33.36 -12.58 -33.61
C GLU A 283 33.25 -12.13 -32.15
N LYS A 284 33.07 -10.82 -31.91
CA LYS A 284 32.85 -10.27 -30.56
C LYS A 284 31.56 -10.77 -29.93
N PHE A 285 30.49 -10.90 -30.70
CA PHE A 285 29.25 -11.53 -30.23
C PHE A 285 29.44 -12.99 -29.85
N GLU A 286 30.11 -13.77 -30.70
CA GLU A 286 30.40 -15.17 -30.41
C GLU A 286 31.31 -15.31 -29.17
N GLU A 287 32.27 -14.40 -28.96
CA GLU A 287 33.10 -14.34 -27.76
C GLU A 287 32.25 -14.13 -26.49
N MET A 288 31.33 -13.16 -26.51
CA MET A 288 30.42 -12.88 -25.37
C MET A 288 29.53 -14.09 -25.05
N ILE A 289 28.94 -14.73 -26.07
CA ILE A 289 28.09 -15.91 -25.89
C ILE A 289 28.91 -17.08 -25.33
N ARG A 290 30.14 -17.26 -25.83
CA ARG A 290 31.05 -18.31 -25.36
C ARG A 290 31.39 -18.13 -23.89
N GLN A 291 31.69 -16.90 -23.45
CA GLN A 291 31.94 -16.60 -22.03
C GLN A 291 30.75 -16.99 -21.14
N VAL A 292 29.52 -16.73 -21.58
CA VAL A 292 28.31 -17.10 -20.82
C VAL A 292 28.17 -18.62 -20.72
N LYS A 293 28.42 -19.33 -21.81
CA LYS A 293 28.36 -20.81 -21.86
C LYS A 293 29.48 -21.50 -21.10
N GLU A 294 30.71 -21.03 -21.20
CA GLU A 294 31.87 -21.61 -20.51
C GLU A 294 31.71 -21.56 -18.99
N ASN A 295 31.05 -20.52 -18.48
CA ASN A 295 30.66 -20.42 -17.08
C ASN A 295 29.50 -21.34 -16.68
N GLY A 296 28.84 -22.00 -17.64
CA GLY A 296 27.78 -22.98 -17.43
C GLY A 296 26.39 -22.38 -17.23
N ALA A 297 26.11 -21.18 -17.75
CA ALA A 297 24.77 -20.60 -17.70
C ALA A 297 23.87 -21.18 -18.81
N ASN A 298 22.63 -21.50 -18.45
CA ASN A 298 21.59 -22.03 -19.33
C ASN A 298 20.57 -20.97 -19.77
N LEU A 299 20.52 -19.82 -19.09
CA LEU A 299 19.60 -18.72 -19.39
C LEU A 299 20.33 -17.39 -19.18
N ALA A 300 20.20 -16.46 -20.12
CA ALA A 300 20.72 -15.10 -19.99
C ALA A 300 19.58 -14.10 -19.76
N ILE A 301 19.64 -13.33 -18.68
CA ILE A 301 18.69 -12.26 -18.38
C ILE A 301 19.42 -10.93 -18.48
N CYS A 302 18.98 -10.07 -19.38
CA CYS A 302 19.60 -8.77 -19.62
C CYS A 302 18.66 -7.62 -19.27
N GLN A 303 19.21 -6.62 -18.57
CA GLN A 303 18.51 -5.36 -18.33
C GLN A 303 18.20 -4.61 -19.62
N TRP A 304 19.21 -4.50 -20.49
CA TRP A 304 19.11 -3.78 -21.75
C TRP A 304 18.64 -4.70 -22.89
N GLY A 305 18.10 -4.06 -23.92
CA GLY A 305 17.85 -4.71 -25.19
C GLY A 305 19.13 -5.15 -25.90
N PHE A 306 18.96 -6.00 -26.89
CA PHE A 306 19.97 -6.33 -27.88
C PHE A 306 19.31 -6.58 -29.25
N ASP A 307 20.11 -6.46 -30.30
CA ASP A 307 19.69 -6.48 -31.70
C ASP A 307 19.21 -7.87 -32.17
N ASP A 308 18.45 -7.90 -33.27
CA ASP A 308 17.89 -9.15 -33.82
C ASP A 308 18.97 -10.10 -34.37
N GLU A 309 20.11 -9.58 -34.83
CA GLU A 309 21.26 -10.41 -35.20
C GLU A 309 21.82 -11.16 -34.00
N ALA A 310 21.90 -10.49 -32.84
CA ALA A 310 22.35 -11.11 -31.59
C ALA A 310 21.35 -12.18 -31.12
N ASN A 311 20.04 -11.95 -31.28
CA ASN A 311 19.00 -12.95 -31.01
C ASN A 311 19.20 -14.23 -31.81
N HIS A 312 19.48 -14.12 -33.10
CA HIS A 312 19.73 -15.28 -33.96
C HIS A 312 21.00 -16.04 -33.54
N LEU A 313 22.07 -15.32 -33.20
CA LEU A 313 23.32 -15.93 -32.72
C LEU A 313 23.12 -16.64 -31.37
N LEU A 314 22.35 -16.07 -30.45
CA LEU A 314 21.98 -16.70 -29.17
C LEU A 314 21.18 -17.99 -29.39
N LEU A 315 20.23 -17.98 -30.33
CA LEU A 315 19.45 -19.15 -30.71
C LEU A 315 20.32 -20.26 -31.34
N GLN A 316 21.20 -19.91 -32.28
CA GLN A 316 22.10 -20.87 -32.91
C GLN A 316 23.03 -21.52 -31.89
N ASN A 317 23.37 -20.76 -30.85
CA ASN A 317 24.11 -21.26 -29.71
C ASN A 317 23.20 -21.81 -28.61
N GLU A 318 21.92 -22.14 -28.82
CA GLU A 318 21.07 -22.79 -27.80
C GLU A 318 21.10 -22.08 -26.43
N LEU A 319 21.25 -20.75 -26.41
CA LEU A 319 21.26 -19.95 -25.18
C LEU A 319 20.01 -19.06 -25.16
N PRO A 320 18.94 -19.51 -24.47
CA PRO A 320 17.75 -18.69 -24.26
C PRO A 320 18.11 -17.38 -23.57
N ALA A 321 17.48 -16.31 -24.01
CA ALA A 321 17.73 -14.99 -23.46
C ALA A 321 16.43 -14.18 -23.27
N ILE A 322 16.44 -13.31 -22.27
CA ILE A 322 15.40 -12.32 -22.02
C ILE A 322 16.03 -10.93 -22.08
N ARG A 323 15.35 -10.01 -22.76
CA ARG A 323 15.77 -8.63 -22.96
C ARG A 323 14.80 -7.66 -22.28
N TRP A 324 15.28 -6.45 -21.98
CA TRP A 324 14.47 -5.37 -21.41
C TRP A 324 13.84 -5.71 -20.06
N VAL A 325 14.58 -6.36 -19.17
CA VAL A 325 14.10 -6.62 -17.80
C VAL A 325 14.28 -5.37 -16.94
N GLY A 326 13.27 -5.04 -16.13
CA GLY A 326 13.32 -3.86 -15.27
C GLY A 326 14.44 -3.96 -14.23
N GLY A 327 14.96 -2.80 -13.80
CA GLY A 327 15.97 -2.74 -12.72
C GLY A 327 15.52 -3.44 -11.43
N PRO A 328 14.34 -3.09 -10.88
CA PRO A 328 13.81 -3.76 -9.69
C PRO A 328 13.56 -5.26 -9.91
N GLU A 329 13.12 -5.66 -11.10
CA GLU A 329 12.89 -7.07 -11.42
C GLU A 329 14.18 -7.88 -11.41
N ILE A 330 15.29 -7.32 -11.92
CA ILE A 330 16.61 -7.96 -11.88
C ILE A 330 17.09 -8.17 -10.45
N GLU A 331 16.85 -7.21 -9.57
CA GLU A 331 17.18 -7.31 -8.16
C GLU A 331 16.37 -8.42 -7.48
N LEU A 332 15.06 -8.48 -7.70
CA LEU A 332 14.23 -9.58 -7.20
C LEU A 332 14.68 -10.94 -7.74
N ILE A 333 15.01 -11.04 -9.03
CA ILE A 333 15.53 -12.29 -9.63
C ILE A 333 16.85 -12.69 -8.98
N ALA A 334 17.75 -11.73 -8.72
CA ALA A 334 19.02 -11.99 -8.05
C ALA A 334 18.80 -12.53 -6.64
N ILE A 335 17.90 -11.91 -5.86
CA ILE A 335 17.57 -12.35 -4.51
C ILE A 335 16.91 -13.73 -4.51
N ALA A 336 15.95 -13.97 -5.40
CA ALA A 336 15.24 -15.25 -5.52
C ALA A 336 16.21 -16.38 -5.88
N THR A 337 16.98 -16.19 -6.95
CA THR A 337 17.87 -17.23 -7.50
C THR A 337 19.17 -17.39 -6.71
N GLY A 338 19.49 -16.44 -5.81
CA GLY A 338 20.77 -16.35 -5.10
C GLY A 338 21.95 -15.93 -5.98
N GLY A 339 21.68 -15.46 -7.21
CA GLY A 339 22.68 -14.99 -8.15
C GLY A 339 23.16 -13.57 -7.82
N ARG A 340 24.29 -13.17 -8.41
CA ARG A 340 24.78 -11.78 -8.34
C ARG A 340 24.57 -11.09 -9.67
N ILE A 341 24.21 -9.82 -9.61
CA ILE A 341 24.08 -8.99 -10.81
C ILE A 341 25.49 -8.73 -11.37
N VAL A 342 25.72 -9.12 -12.61
CA VAL A 342 27.03 -9.01 -13.28
C VAL A 342 27.04 -7.84 -14.25
N PRO A 343 27.95 -6.85 -14.07
CA PRO A 343 28.00 -5.67 -14.92
C PRO A 343 28.81 -5.85 -16.22
N ARG A 344 29.70 -6.85 -16.28
CA ARG A 344 30.57 -7.11 -17.43
C ARG A 344 30.73 -8.60 -17.66
N PHE A 345 30.73 -9.03 -18.92
CA PHE A 345 30.91 -10.43 -19.31
C PHE A 345 32.20 -11.06 -18.74
N CYS A 346 33.32 -10.31 -18.70
CA CYS A 346 34.59 -10.80 -18.17
C CYS A 346 34.57 -11.13 -16.67
N GLU A 347 33.59 -10.58 -15.91
CA GLU A 347 33.45 -10.82 -14.47
C GLU A 347 32.47 -11.96 -14.16
N LEU A 348 31.90 -12.57 -15.20
CA LEU A 348 31.02 -13.71 -15.06
C LEU A 348 31.82 -14.90 -14.54
N THR A 349 31.34 -15.46 -13.44
CA THR A 349 31.94 -16.62 -12.77
C THR A 349 30.82 -17.58 -12.38
N PRO A 350 31.07 -18.89 -12.27
CA PRO A 350 30.02 -19.86 -11.97
C PRO A 350 29.34 -19.62 -10.61
N GLU A 351 30.06 -19.04 -9.65
CA GLU A 351 29.54 -18.68 -8.32
C GLU A 351 28.54 -17.53 -8.34
N LYS A 352 28.59 -16.66 -9.36
CA LYS A 352 27.69 -15.51 -9.51
C LYS A 352 26.38 -15.88 -10.21
N LEU A 353 26.28 -17.09 -10.78
CA LEU A 353 25.07 -17.54 -11.46
C LEU A 353 23.94 -17.81 -10.47
N GLY A 354 22.73 -17.41 -10.83
CA GLY A 354 21.52 -17.77 -10.11
C GLY A 354 21.12 -19.22 -10.40
N THR A 355 20.48 -19.88 -9.44
CA THR A 355 19.96 -21.25 -9.60
C THR A 355 18.45 -21.27 -9.42
N ALA A 356 17.74 -21.82 -10.41
CA ALA A 356 16.29 -22.03 -10.40
C ALA A 356 15.94 -23.43 -10.94
N GLY A 357 14.98 -24.11 -10.32
CA GLY A 357 14.55 -25.45 -10.76
C GLY A 357 13.74 -25.43 -12.05
N LEU A 358 12.86 -24.44 -12.23
CA LEU A 358 11.98 -24.35 -13.38
C LEU A 358 11.83 -22.92 -13.89
N VAL A 359 12.10 -22.72 -15.18
CA VAL A 359 11.77 -21.48 -15.89
C VAL A 359 10.81 -21.84 -17.01
N LYS A 360 9.60 -21.31 -16.98
CA LYS A 360 8.56 -21.59 -17.97
C LYS A 360 7.91 -20.31 -18.48
N GLU A 361 7.69 -20.26 -19.79
CA GLU A 361 6.83 -19.26 -20.42
C GLU A 361 5.38 -19.74 -20.33
N ILE A 362 4.55 -19.00 -19.60
CA ILE A 362 3.12 -19.26 -19.49
C ILE A 362 2.38 -18.32 -20.42
N CYS A 363 1.60 -18.89 -21.33
CA CYS A 363 0.64 -18.14 -22.13
C CYS A 363 -0.66 -17.96 -21.33
N PHE A 364 -1.18 -16.74 -21.31
CA PHE A 364 -2.32 -16.40 -20.48
C PHE A 364 -3.49 -15.88 -21.31
N GLY A 365 -4.60 -16.63 -21.34
CA GLY A 365 -5.85 -16.21 -21.98
C GLY A 365 -5.86 -16.33 -23.51
N THR A 366 -6.75 -15.57 -24.16
CA THR A 366 -6.90 -15.47 -25.62
C THR A 366 -6.09 -14.32 -26.24
N THR A 367 -5.73 -13.31 -25.46
CA THR A 367 -4.68 -12.35 -25.81
C THR A 367 -3.35 -13.10 -25.80
N LYS A 368 -2.50 -12.90 -26.81
CA LYS A 368 -1.24 -13.65 -26.99
C LYS A 368 -0.16 -13.31 -25.95
N ASP A 369 -0.55 -12.74 -24.81
CA ASP A 369 0.35 -12.26 -23.79
C ASP A 369 0.99 -13.45 -23.08
N ARG A 370 2.32 -13.39 -22.95
CA ARG A 370 3.11 -14.42 -22.30
C ARG A 370 3.95 -13.82 -21.21
N MET A 371 4.16 -14.61 -20.18
CA MET A 371 5.04 -14.25 -19.09
C MET A 371 6.02 -15.33 -18.80
N LEU A 372 7.19 -14.90 -18.36
CA LEU A 372 8.16 -15.80 -17.82
C LEU A 372 7.92 -15.97 -16.32
N VAL A 373 7.82 -17.22 -15.91
CA VAL A 373 7.73 -17.60 -14.50
C VAL A 373 8.99 -18.38 -14.13
N ILE A 374 9.67 -17.91 -13.09
CA ILE A 374 10.86 -18.52 -12.52
C ILE A 374 10.46 -19.10 -11.16
N GLU A 375 10.44 -20.42 -11.03
CA GLU A 375 10.03 -21.19 -9.85
C GLU A 375 11.19 -22.03 -9.30
N GLU A 376 11.03 -22.53 -8.06
CA GLU A 376 11.97 -23.45 -7.40
C GLU A 376 13.38 -22.83 -7.26
N CYS A 377 13.43 -21.58 -6.83
CA CYS A 377 14.69 -20.90 -6.59
C CYS A 377 15.31 -21.32 -5.25
N LYS A 378 16.65 -21.29 -5.18
CA LYS A 378 17.42 -21.66 -3.98
C LYS A 378 17.02 -20.85 -2.74
N ASN A 379 16.75 -19.56 -2.92
CA ASN A 379 16.20 -18.70 -1.88
C ASN A 379 14.71 -18.48 -2.15
N SER A 380 13.85 -19.19 -1.42
CA SER A 380 12.39 -19.03 -1.56
C SER A 380 11.84 -17.74 -0.92
N ARG A 381 12.70 -16.83 -0.44
CA ARG A 381 12.27 -15.61 0.28
C ARG A 381 11.63 -14.55 -0.61
N ALA A 382 11.75 -14.65 -1.94
CA ALA A 382 11.07 -13.77 -2.87
C ALA A 382 9.84 -14.49 -3.44
N VAL A 383 8.67 -13.87 -3.32
CA VAL A 383 7.40 -14.42 -3.77
C VAL A 383 6.66 -13.41 -4.65
N THR A 384 5.95 -13.92 -5.65
CA THR A 384 5.10 -13.08 -6.50
C THR A 384 3.66 -13.54 -6.38
N ILE A 385 2.78 -12.63 -5.99
CA ILE A 385 1.33 -12.84 -6.04
C ILE A 385 0.87 -12.43 -7.44
N PHE A 386 0.36 -13.38 -8.21
CA PHE A 386 -0.09 -13.15 -9.58
C PHE A 386 -1.60 -13.07 -9.65
N ILE A 387 -2.11 -11.88 -9.94
CA ILE A 387 -3.55 -11.58 -9.98
C ILE A 387 -4.06 -11.58 -11.41
N ARG A 388 -5.23 -12.18 -11.60
CA ARG A 388 -5.96 -12.17 -12.87
C ARG A 388 -7.29 -11.46 -12.71
N GLY A 389 -7.81 -10.88 -13.78
CA GLY A 389 -9.08 -10.17 -13.73
C GLY A 389 -9.59 -9.79 -15.11
N GLY A 390 -10.91 -9.72 -15.26
CA GLY A 390 -11.54 -9.41 -16.54
C GLY A 390 -11.36 -7.97 -17.00
N ASN A 391 -11.08 -7.04 -16.07
CA ASN A 391 -10.89 -5.62 -16.36
C ASN A 391 -9.72 -5.06 -15.55
N LYS A 392 -8.97 -4.10 -16.13
CA LYS A 392 -7.86 -3.39 -15.48
C LYS A 392 -8.28 -2.79 -14.14
N MET A 393 -9.47 -2.19 -14.08
CA MET A 393 -10.06 -1.60 -12.87
C MET A 393 -10.11 -2.58 -11.70
N ILE A 394 -10.60 -3.79 -11.96
CA ILE A 394 -10.75 -4.84 -10.96
C ILE A 394 -9.38 -5.33 -10.50
N ILE A 395 -8.38 -5.37 -11.39
CA ILE A 395 -7.03 -5.83 -11.08
C ILE A 395 -6.30 -4.83 -10.20
N GLU A 396 -6.38 -3.54 -10.52
CA GLU A 396 -5.76 -2.51 -9.68
C GLU A 396 -6.42 -2.45 -8.30
N GLU A 397 -7.74 -2.60 -8.23
CA GLU A 397 -8.43 -2.72 -6.93
C GLU A 397 -8.06 -4.02 -6.19
N ALA A 398 -7.89 -5.12 -6.92
CA ALA A 398 -7.47 -6.37 -6.32
C ALA A 398 -6.03 -6.33 -5.79
N LYS A 399 -5.12 -5.64 -6.48
CA LYS A 399 -3.76 -5.38 -6.01
C LYS A 399 -3.77 -4.61 -4.69
N ARG A 400 -4.55 -3.52 -4.61
CA ARG A 400 -4.70 -2.71 -3.39
C ARG A 400 -5.27 -3.53 -2.23
N ALA A 401 -6.37 -4.23 -2.47
CA ALA A 401 -6.97 -5.09 -1.45
C ALA A 401 -6.01 -6.16 -0.90
N LEU A 402 -5.22 -6.77 -1.79
CA LEU A 402 -4.20 -7.75 -1.38
C LEU A 402 -3.04 -7.10 -0.63
N HIS A 403 -2.61 -5.91 -1.04
CA HIS A 403 -1.62 -5.12 -0.31
C HIS A 403 -2.06 -4.89 1.14
N ASP A 404 -3.30 -4.45 1.34
CA ASP A 404 -3.82 -4.14 2.68
C ASP A 404 -3.93 -5.41 3.55
N ALA A 405 -4.34 -6.53 2.96
CA ALA A 405 -4.34 -7.83 3.64
C ALA A 405 -2.91 -8.27 4.03
N VAL A 406 -1.95 -8.09 3.14
CA VAL A 406 -0.52 -8.38 3.37
C VAL A 406 0.04 -7.50 4.50
N CYS A 407 -0.34 -6.22 4.55
CA CYS A 407 0.05 -5.29 5.61
C CYS A 407 -0.55 -5.69 6.97
N VAL A 408 -1.82 -6.09 7.02
CA VAL A 408 -2.47 -6.54 8.26
C VAL A 408 -1.84 -7.83 8.79
N ILE A 409 -1.50 -8.78 7.92
CA ILE A 409 -0.79 -10.00 8.34
C ILE A 409 0.62 -9.65 8.84
N ARG A 410 1.34 -8.72 8.21
CA ARG A 410 2.63 -8.22 8.72
C ARG A 410 2.48 -7.64 10.12
N ASN A 411 1.42 -6.88 10.39
CA ASN A 411 1.18 -6.31 11.73
C ASN A 411 1.00 -7.40 12.78
N LEU A 412 0.33 -8.51 12.43
CA LEU A 412 0.20 -9.67 13.32
C LEU A 412 1.52 -10.41 13.54
N VAL A 413 2.41 -10.46 12.55
CA VAL A 413 3.75 -11.06 12.71
C VAL A 413 4.60 -10.21 13.67
N LYS A 414 4.49 -8.87 13.60
CA LYS A 414 5.18 -7.95 14.50
C LYS A 414 4.63 -8.02 15.93
N ASP A 415 3.31 -7.97 16.08
CA ASP A 415 2.61 -8.05 17.36
C ASP A 415 1.37 -8.94 17.26
N ASN A 416 1.38 -10.01 18.04
CA ASN A 416 0.38 -11.08 18.03
C ASN A 416 -0.95 -10.68 18.72
N ARG A 417 -1.18 -9.39 18.94
CA ARG A 417 -2.34 -8.86 19.67
C ARG A 417 -3.40 -8.37 18.71
N ILE A 418 -4.63 -8.78 18.98
CA ILE A 418 -5.81 -8.46 18.19
C ILE A 418 -6.86 -7.76 19.04
N VAL A 419 -7.77 -7.09 18.36
CA VAL A 419 -8.98 -6.52 18.95
C VAL A 419 -10.17 -6.86 18.06
N TYR A 420 -11.34 -6.90 18.69
CA TYR A 420 -12.58 -7.12 17.97
C TYR A 420 -13.06 -5.82 17.34
N GLY A 421 -13.22 -5.86 16.02
CA GLY A 421 -13.60 -4.70 15.22
C GLY A 421 -15.09 -4.44 15.22
N GLY A 422 -15.63 -4.01 14.07
CA GLY A 422 -17.08 -3.82 13.89
C GLY A 422 -17.67 -2.77 14.83
N GLY A 423 -16.85 -1.82 15.29
CA GLY A 423 -17.26 -0.79 16.24
C GLY A 423 -17.21 -1.21 17.72
N ALA A 424 -16.90 -2.48 18.03
CA ALA A 424 -16.88 -2.98 19.40
C ALA A 424 -15.77 -2.31 20.22
N SER A 425 -14.57 -2.23 19.64
CA SER A 425 -13.40 -1.59 20.26
C SER A 425 -13.62 -0.09 20.54
N GLU A 426 -14.28 0.61 19.62
CA GLU A 426 -14.57 2.03 19.70
C GLU A 426 -15.59 2.33 20.80
N ILE A 427 -16.66 1.53 20.91
CA ILE A 427 -17.66 1.65 21.98
C ILE A 427 -17.02 1.37 23.34
N SER A 428 -16.17 0.35 23.44
CA SER A 428 -15.47 0.02 24.69
C SER A 428 -14.57 1.18 25.14
N CYS A 429 -13.84 1.79 24.20
CA CYS A 429 -13.02 2.97 24.47
C CYS A 429 -13.89 4.17 24.88
N ALA A 430 -15.00 4.43 24.20
CA ALA A 430 -15.92 5.52 24.53
C ALA A 430 -16.49 5.38 25.96
N LEU A 431 -16.83 4.15 26.38
CA LEU A 431 -17.29 3.88 27.74
C LEU A 431 -16.19 4.13 28.77
N ALA A 432 -14.96 3.67 28.53
CA ALA A 432 -13.83 3.88 29.43
C ALA A 432 -13.46 5.36 29.57
N VAL A 433 -13.44 6.10 28.46
CA VAL A 433 -13.18 7.55 28.45
C VAL A 433 -14.28 8.31 29.19
N ASN A 434 -15.56 7.95 29.00
CA ASN A 434 -16.66 8.56 29.74
C ASN A 434 -16.56 8.31 31.26
N GLN A 435 -16.21 7.09 31.68
CA GLN A 435 -15.99 6.79 33.10
C GLN A 435 -14.80 7.56 33.68
N ALA A 436 -13.77 7.82 32.89
CA ALA A 436 -12.65 8.65 33.31
C ALA A 436 -13.06 10.13 33.40
N ALA A 437 -13.87 10.61 32.45
CA ALA A 437 -14.39 11.97 32.46
C ALA A 437 -15.21 12.28 33.73
N ASP A 438 -16.00 11.33 34.21
CA ASP A 438 -16.78 11.49 35.46
C ASP A 438 -15.91 11.55 36.72
N LYS A 439 -14.71 10.96 36.69
CA LYS A 439 -13.73 11.03 37.78
C LYS A 439 -12.90 12.31 37.75
N CYS A 440 -12.83 12.98 36.61
CA CYS A 440 -12.06 14.20 36.40
C CYS A 440 -12.90 15.44 36.75
N PRO A 441 -12.59 16.17 37.84
CA PRO A 441 -13.34 17.39 38.21
C PRO A 441 -12.96 18.62 37.37
N SER A 442 -12.00 18.51 36.46
CA SER A 442 -11.47 19.60 35.63
C SER A 442 -12.38 19.96 34.46
N LEU A 443 -12.08 21.08 33.79
CA LEU A 443 -12.72 21.49 32.53
C LEU A 443 -12.44 20.50 31.38
N GLU A 444 -11.36 19.73 31.49
CA GLU A 444 -10.99 18.67 30.53
C GLU A 444 -12.07 17.58 30.42
N GLN A 445 -12.96 17.44 31.41
CA GLN A 445 -14.08 16.50 31.35
C GLN A 445 -14.95 16.70 30.11
N TYR A 446 -15.12 17.94 29.64
CA TYR A 446 -15.94 18.24 28.46
C TYR A 446 -15.24 17.80 27.17
N ALA A 447 -13.92 17.93 27.12
CA ALA A 447 -13.12 17.44 26.01
C ALA A 447 -13.09 15.91 25.99
N MET A 448 -12.95 15.25 27.15
CA MET A 448 -13.01 13.78 27.23
C MET A 448 -14.37 13.24 26.77
N ARG A 449 -15.49 13.87 27.18
CA ARG A 449 -16.82 13.48 26.70
C ARG A 449 -16.98 13.66 25.18
N ALA A 450 -16.54 14.81 24.65
CA ALA A 450 -16.54 15.06 23.21
C ALA A 450 -15.69 14.03 22.44
N PHE A 451 -14.56 13.59 23.01
CA PHE A 451 -13.73 12.52 22.43
C PHE A 451 -14.47 11.17 22.42
N ALA A 452 -15.17 10.83 23.51
CA ALA A 452 -15.99 9.62 23.58
C ALA A 452 -17.15 9.66 22.55
N ASP A 453 -17.81 10.81 22.40
CA ASP A 453 -18.87 11.00 21.41
C ASP A 453 -18.32 10.89 19.97
N ALA A 454 -17.08 11.33 19.72
CA ALA A 454 -16.41 11.17 18.43
C ALA A 454 -16.09 9.70 18.11
N LEU A 455 -15.67 8.91 19.09
CA LEU A 455 -15.45 7.46 18.92
C LEU A 455 -16.74 6.73 18.52
N GLU A 456 -17.90 7.17 19.03
CA GLU A 456 -19.21 6.59 18.69
C GLU A 456 -19.63 6.87 17.22
N VAL A 457 -18.97 7.79 16.50
CA VAL A 457 -19.29 8.08 15.09
C VAL A 457 -18.89 6.92 14.16
N ILE A 458 -17.81 6.20 14.45
CA ILE A 458 -17.36 5.04 13.66
C ILE A 458 -18.43 3.93 13.64
N PRO A 459 -18.87 3.39 14.78
CA PRO A 459 -19.93 2.39 14.80
C PRO A 459 -21.24 2.94 14.24
N MET A 460 -21.58 4.20 14.51
CA MET A 460 -22.76 4.83 13.91
C MET A 460 -22.73 4.84 12.38
N ALA A 461 -21.56 5.13 11.78
CA ALA A 461 -21.36 5.07 10.34
C ALA A 461 -21.49 3.64 9.79
N LEU A 462 -20.97 2.64 10.50
CA LEU A 462 -21.12 1.23 10.13
C LEU A 462 -22.59 0.78 10.11
N ALA A 463 -23.38 1.19 11.12
CA ALA A 463 -24.82 0.92 11.16
C ALA A 463 -25.56 1.61 10.01
N GLU A 464 -25.26 2.89 9.76
CA GLU A 464 -25.85 3.67 8.67
C GLU A 464 -25.59 3.04 7.29
N ASN A 465 -24.33 2.67 7.03
CA ASN A 465 -23.95 2.00 5.77
C ASN A 465 -24.56 0.60 5.62
N SER A 466 -24.90 -0.05 6.73
CA SER A 466 -25.55 -1.37 6.74
C SER A 466 -27.08 -1.30 6.66
N GLY A 467 -27.66 -0.09 6.58
CA GLY A 467 -29.11 0.12 6.53
C GLY A 467 -29.82 -0.08 7.87
N LEU A 468 -29.07 -0.17 8.97
CA LEU A 468 -29.61 -0.25 10.32
C LEU A 468 -29.91 1.15 10.86
N ASN A 469 -30.82 1.25 11.84
CA ASN A 469 -31.04 2.52 12.52
C ASN A 469 -29.84 2.80 13.46
N PRO A 470 -29.02 3.83 13.18
CA PRO A 470 -27.78 4.06 13.92
C PRO A 470 -28.03 4.30 15.41
N ILE A 471 -29.08 5.06 15.75
CA ILE A 471 -29.36 5.45 17.14
C ILE A 471 -29.80 4.24 17.98
N GLN A 472 -30.70 3.42 17.41
CA GLN A 472 -31.22 2.23 18.10
C GLN A 472 -30.10 1.19 18.29
N THR A 473 -29.37 0.89 17.22
CA THR A 473 -28.29 -0.11 17.24
C THR A 473 -27.19 0.27 18.24
N MET A 474 -26.78 1.55 18.24
CA MET A 474 -25.78 2.06 19.19
C MET A 474 -26.25 1.94 20.64
N ALA A 475 -27.50 2.32 20.93
CA ALA A 475 -28.05 2.24 22.27
C ALA A 475 -28.12 0.79 22.78
N GLU A 476 -28.50 -0.15 21.91
CA GLU A 476 -28.57 -1.57 22.22
C GLU A 476 -27.20 -2.17 22.50
N VAL A 477 -26.23 -2.01 21.60
CA VAL A 477 -24.87 -2.56 21.75
C VAL A 477 -24.18 -1.95 22.96
N ARG A 478 -24.31 -0.64 23.18
CA ARG A 478 -23.77 0.05 24.37
C ARG A 478 -24.37 -0.51 25.67
N ALA A 479 -25.68 -0.73 25.71
CA ALA A 479 -26.35 -1.31 26.87
C ALA A 479 -25.92 -2.76 27.13
N GLN A 480 -25.71 -3.56 26.07
CA GLN A 480 -25.22 -4.93 26.17
C GLN A 480 -23.76 -4.98 26.68
N GLN A 481 -22.86 -4.18 26.09
CA GLN A 481 -21.47 -4.07 26.55
C GLN A 481 -21.39 -3.70 28.03
N LEU A 482 -22.22 -2.75 28.50
CA LEU A 482 -22.25 -2.37 29.91
C LEU A 482 -22.80 -3.47 30.84
N LYS A 483 -23.80 -4.24 30.41
CA LYS A 483 -24.42 -5.30 31.20
C LYS A 483 -23.54 -6.53 31.31
N GLU A 484 -22.93 -6.94 30.21
CA GLU A 484 -22.16 -8.17 30.09
C GLU A 484 -20.66 -7.95 30.34
N ASN A 485 -20.21 -6.69 30.35
CA ASN A 485 -18.80 -6.29 30.40
C ASN A 485 -17.95 -7.00 29.33
N ASN A 486 -18.56 -7.26 28.17
CA ASN A 486 -17.93 -7.97 27.05
C ASN A 486 -17.55 -6.96 25.95
N PRO A 487 -16.26 -6.68 25.72
CA PRO A 487 -15.80 -5.73 24.71
C PRO A 487 -15.89 -6.26 23.28
N ALA A 488 -16.29 -7.52 23.07
CA ALA A 488 -16.42 -8.12 21.74
C ALA A 488 -17.78 -7.84 21.07
N LEU A 489 -18.73 -7.20 21.76
CA LEU A 489 -20.04 -6.91 21.18
C LEU A 489 -19.97 -5.67 20.28
N GLY A 490 -20.19 -5.84 18.98
CA GLY A 490 -20.14 -4.79 17.97
C GLY A 490 -21.44 -4.68 17.18
N ILE A 491 -21.34 -4.03 16.02
CA ILE A 491 -22.46 -3.86 15.09
C ILE A 491 -22.46 -4.98 14.08
N ASP A 492 -23.62 -5.63 13.95
CA ASP A 492 -23.86 -6.65 12.95
C ASP A 492 -24.08 -6.03 11.56
N CYS A 493 -23.00 -5.81 10.81
CA CYS A 493 -23.08 -5.30 9.44
C CYS A 493 -23.60 -6.34 8.44
N LEU A 494 -23.54 -7.64 8.77
CA LEU A 494 -23.87 -8.72 7.84
C LEU A 494 -25.29 -9.30 8.04
N HIS A 495 -26.05 -8.75 9.00
CA HIS A 495 -27.40 -9.20 9.36
C HIS A 495 -27.46 -10.68 9.79
N LEU A 496 -26.41 -11.15 10.47
CA LEU A 496 -26.29 -12.51 11.01
C LEU A 496 -27.05 -12.72 12.34
N SER A 497 -27.78 -11.70 12.82
CA SER A 497 -28.58 -11.71 14.05
C SER A 497 -27.76 -11.94 15.33
N THR A 498 -26.46 -11.68 15.29
CA THR A 498 -25.53 -11.85 16.42
C THR A 498 -24.63 -10.63 16.52
N ASN A 499 -24.52 -10.01 17.70
CA ASN A 499 -23.66 -8.82 17.86
C ASN A 499 -22.23 -9.18 18.31
N ASP A 500 -21.93 -10.45 18.56
CA ASP A 500 -20.62 -10.88 19.05
C ASP A 500 -19.61 -11.00 17.91
N MET A 501 -18.68 -10.05 17.84
CA MET A 501 -17.62 -9.99 16.82
C MET A 501 -16.66 -11.16 16.91
N LYS A 502 -16.54 -11.82 18.08
CA LYS A 502 -15.76 -13.04 18.22
C LYS A 502 -16.40 -14.21 17.49
N GLN A 503 -17.73 -14.30 17.51
CA GLN A 503 -18.48 -15.32 16.77
C GLN A 503 -18.57 -14.99 15.27
N GLN A 504 -18.64 -13.71 14.93
CA GLN A 504 -18.61 -13.26 13.54
C GLN A 504 -17.22 -13.25 12.91
N HIS A 505 -16.16 -13.53 13.68
CA HIS A 505 -14.76 -13.48 13.24
C HIS A 505 -14.35 -12.12 12.65
N VAL A 506 -14.85 -11.02 13.22
CA VAL A 506 -14.46 -9.65 12.84
C VAL A 506 -13.27 -9.22 13.70
N ILE A 507 -12.08 -9.38 13.15
CA ILE A 507 -10.82 -9.21 13.87
C ILE A 507 -9.98 -8.13 13.20
N GLU A 508 -9.40 -7.24 14.01
CA GLU A 508 -8.45 -6.22 13.57
C GLU A 508 -7.18 -6.27 14.44
N THR A 509 -6.09 -5.69 13.95
CA THR A 509 -4.83 -5.64 14.71
C THR A 509 -4.89 -4.56 15.80
N LEU A 510 -4.36 -4.87 16.99
CA LEU A 510 -4.28 -3.91 18.09
C LEU A 510 -3.41 -2.69 17.70
N ILE A 511 -2.28 -2.93 17.02
CA ILE A 511 -1.39 -1.86 16.53
C ILE A 511 -2.18 -0.92 15.61
N GLY A 512 -2.95 -1.46 14.67
CA GLY A 512 -3.72 -0.67 13.72
C GLY A 512 -4.68 0.29 14.42
N LYS A 513 -5.46 -0.18 15.40
CA LYS A 513 -6.39 0.67 16.15
C LYS A 513 -5.71 1.73 17.00
N LYS A 514 -4.61 1.38 17.66
CA LYS A 514 -3.83 2.38 18.43
C LYS A 514 -3.28 3.47 17.54
N GLN A 515 -2.77 3.11 16.37
CA GLN A 515 -2.23 4.06 15.42
C GLN A 515 -3.32 4.99 14.88
N GLN A 516 -4.51 4.47 14.55
CA GLN A 516 -5.65 5.29 14.12
C GLN A 516 -6.03 6.36 15.17
N ILE A 517 -6.14 5.97 16.45
CA ILE A 517 -6.48 6.91 17.53
C ILE A 517 -5.37 7.96 17.71
N SER A 518 -4.11 7.52 17.71
CA SER A 518 -2.96 8.42 17.88
C SER A 518 -2.88 9.44 16.74
N LEU A 519 -2.96 8.99 15.49
CA LEU A 519 -2.85 9.84 14.32
C LEU A 519 -4.02 10.83 14.22
N ALA A 520 -5.26 10.38 14.48
CA ALA A 520 -6.43 11.26 14.46
C ALA A 520 -6.32 12.38 15.52
N THR A 521 -5.80 12.06 16.71
CA THR A 521 -5.59 13.04 17.80
C THR A 521 -4.46 14.02 17.48
N GLN A 522 -3.37 13.55 16.86
CA GLN A 522 -2.26 14.40 16.43
C GLN A 522 -2.70 15.40 15.36
N VAL A 523 -3.52 14.99 14.41
CA VAL A 523 -4.06 15.88 13.37
C VAL A 523 -4.94 16.97 13.95
N PHE A 524 -5.74 16.65 14.96
CA PHE A 524 -6.50 17.65 15.70
C PHE A 524 -5.58 18.70 16.33
N THR A 525 -4.52 18.25 17.01
CA THR A 525 -3.51 19.11 17.64
C THR A 525 -2.84 20.04 16.62
N CYS A 526 -2.41 19.49 15.49
CA CYS A 526 -1.84 20.28 14.39
C CYS A 526 -2.84 21.33 13.89
N THR A 527 -4.10 20.95 13.67
CA THR A 527 -5.14 21.86 13.18
C THR A 527 -5.37 23.03 14.14
N CYS A 528 -5.47 22.76 15.45
CA CYS A 528 -5.66 23.80 16.46
C CYS A 528 -4.44 24.68 16.68
N SER A 529 -3.23 24.22 16.36
CA SER A 529 -2.00 25.02 16.47
C SER A 529 -1.85 26.06 15.35
N THR A 530 -2.64 25.96 14.28
CA THR A 530 -2.56 26.86 13.11
C THR A 530 -3.39 28.15 13.22
N SER A 531 -4.18 28.29 14.30
CA SER A 531 -5.13 29.41 14.51
C SER A 531 -4.55 30.64 15.21
#